data_AF-A0A9D2INP1-F1
#
_entry.id   AF-A0A9D2INP1-F1
#
_cell.length_a   1.000
_cell.length_b   1.000
_cell.length_c   1.000
_cell.angle_alpha   90.00
_cell.angle_beta   90.00
_cell.angle_gamma   90.00
#
_symmetry.space_group_name_H-M   'P 1'
#
loop_
_entity.id
_entity.type
_entity.pdbx_description
1 polymer ?
#
loop_
_entity_poly.entity_id
_entity_poly.type
_entity_poly.pdbx_seq_one_letter_code
_entity_poly.pdbx_strand_id
1 'polypeptide(L)'
;MKKIISIFIALSMAASAAVMAMTVSAAEVKFEAPLDDVSAWRASTGDVQLDSDDSWIDAVVDNGSLIVNMNDKAKTFYPYIKIADAQQGLFEAAEDDVLNLKANYVSDTSLDNSWAHTWGVVITFAAQHNGTNIEANINKAIGAAANIEVSGSNNIFPGTADVSINLADAVKEAVDKTAYDAIYGEGGDPTVVAIRLYISTGKYAPNAKLTISELSITDSEEENSGSVSNVVSENPTSSTAPVSSKAPSNSSTKTSSTQVDTGENIIPVIGIAALAATAVSAVAVSRKKVK
;
A
#
# COMPACT_ATOMS: atom_id res chain seq x y z
N MET A 1 44.31 -63.24 -40.36
CA MET A 1 45.33 -62.51 -39.58
C MET A 1 44.64 -61.79 -38.43
N LYS A 2 45.26 -61.84 -37.24
CA LYS A 2 44.72 -61.33 -35.95
C LYS A 2 44.73 -59.80 -35.86
N LYS A 3 43.77 -59.26 -35.08
CA LYS A 3 43.85 -58.21 -34.02
C LYS A 3 42.48 -57.49 -33.97
N ILE A 4 41.61 -57.81 -33.00
CA ILE A 4 41.43 -57.16 -31.68
C ILE A 4 41.66 -55.65 -31.73
N ILE A 5 40.60 -54.87 -31.46
CA ILE A 5 40.54 -53.84 -30.42
C ILE A 5 39.06 -53.47 -30.19
N SER A 6 38.61 -53.70 -28.96
CA SER A 6 37.35 -53.22 -28.37
C SER A 6 37.36 -51.69 -28.25
N ILE A 7 36.18 -51.05 -28.27
CA ILE A 7 35.91 -49.84 -27.47
C ILE A 7 34.41 -49.77 -27.14
N PHE A 8 34.17 -49.35 -25.90
CA PHE A 8 32.95 -49.30 -25.11
C PHE A 8 32.00 -48.13 -25.45
N ILE A 9 30.73 -48.32 -25.05
CA ILE A 9 29.76 -47.36 -24.45
C ILE A 9 29.24 -46.20 -25.33
N ALA A 10 27.92 -46.22 -25.56
CA ALA A 10 26.98 -45.30 -24.89
C ALA A 10 25.53 -45.74 -25.14
N LEU A 11 24.90 -46.36 -24.13
CA LEU A 11 23.43 -46.35 -24.02
C LEU A 11 23.04 -44.96 -23.54
N SER A 12 22.63 -44.07 -24.44
CA SER A 12 21.86 -42.89 -24.04
C SER A 12 20.40 -43.30 -23.95
N MET A 13 19.95 -43.66 -22.75
CA MET A 13 18.52 -43.70 -22.46
C MET A 13 17.99 -42.27 -22.60
N ALA A 14 17.14 -42.05 -23.61
CA ALA A 14 16.26 -40.90 -23.64
C ALA A 14 15.21 -41.09 -22.52
N ALA A 15 15.53 -40.61 -21.32
CA ALA A 15 14.51 -40.37 -20.32
C ALA A 15 13.64 -39.23 -20.84
N SER A 16 12.40 -39.56 -21.23
CA SER A 16 11.37 -38.57 -21.50
C SER A 16 11.12 -37.80 -20.20
N ALA A 17 11.67 -36.59 -20.10
CA ALA A 17 11.18 -35.61 -19.15
C ALA A 17 9.81 -35.15 -19.69
N ALA A 18 8.75 -35.80 -19.20
CA ALA A 18 7.44 -35.19 -19.22
C ALA A 18 7.54 -33.93 -18.35
N VAL A 19 7.73 -32.78 -18.98
CA VAL A 19 7.44 -31.49 -18.38
C VAL A 19 5.93 -31.50 -18.17
N MET A 20 5.47 -31.89 -16.97
CA MET A 20 4.16 -31.45 -16.53
C MET A 20 4.23 -29.93 -16.53
N ALA A 21 3.59 -29.30 -17.50
CA ALA A 21 3.24 -27.91 -17.41
C ALA A 21 2.35 -27.79 -16.16
N MET A 22 2.96 -27.41 -15.04
CA MET A 22 2.21 -26.90 -13.92
C MET A 22 1.58 -25.61 -14.45
N THR A 23 0.28 -25.65 -14.72
CA THR A 23 -0.52 -24.43 -14.81
C THR A 23 -0.42 -23.79 -13.44
N VAL A 24 0.53 -22.86 -13.30
CA VAL A 24 0.49 -21.86 -12.23
C VAL A 24 -0.81 -21.11 -12.49
N SER A 25 -1.83 -21.34 -11.66
CA SER A 25 -3.01 -20.48 -11.67
C SER A 25 -2.53 -19.11 -11.26
N ALA A 26 -2.50 -18.16 -12.19
CA ALA A 26 -2.24 -16.77 -11.85
C ALA A 26 -3.29 -16.32 -10.83
N ALA A 27 -2.87 -15.57 -9.81
CA ALA A 27 -3.79 -14.98 -8.84
C ALA A 27 -4.93 -14.25 -9.57
N GLU A 28 -6.18 -14.52 -9.18
CA GLU A 28 -7.34 -13.88 -9.77
C GLU A 28 -7.42 -12.43 -9.28
N VAL A 29 -7.63 -11.49 -10.22
CA VAL A 29 -7.78 -10.07 -9.91
C VAL A 29 -9.23 -9.82 -9.47
N LYS A 30 -9.41 -9.53 -8.17
CA LYS A 30 -10.70 -9.14 -7.58
C LYS A 30 -11.07 -7.70 -7.90
N PHE A 31 -10.06 -6.83 -7.90
CA PHE A 31 -10.25 -5.41 -8.15
C PHE A 31 -9.02 -4.84 -8.85
N GLU A 32 -9.25 -4.00 -9.85
CA GLU A 32 -8.21 -3.21 -10.50
C GLU A 32 -8.68 -1.76 -10.56
N ALA A 33 -7.84 -0.85 -10.08
CA ALA A 33 -8.17 0.56 -10.14
C ALA A 33 -8.16 1.06 -11.59
N PRO A 34 -9.10 1.92 -11.99
CA PRO A 34 -9.16 2.48 -13.35
C PRO A 34 -8.08 3.58 -13.51
N LEU A 35 -6.81 3.19 -13.57
CA LEU A 35 -5.68 4.13 -13.64
C LEU A 35 -5.60 4.86 -14.99
N ASP A 36 -6.19 4.28 -16.04
CA ASP A 36 -6.28 4.82 -17.39
C ASP A 36 -7.56 5.65 -17.64
N ASP A 37 -8.46 5.75 -16.66
CA ASP A 37 -9.68 6.55 -16.73
C ASP A 37 -9.75 7.54 -15.55
N VAL A 38 -9.23 8.74 -15.77
CA VAL A 38 -9.30 9.85 -14.81
C VAL A 38 -10.76 10.20 -14.44
N SER A 39 -11.74 9.96 -15.32
CA SER A 39 -13.14 10.31 -15.05
C SER A 39 -13.80 9.43 -13.98
N ALA A 40 -13.24 8.24 -13.73
CA ALA A 40 -13.64 7.38 -12.62
C ALA A 40 -13.22 7.94 -11.25
N TRP A 41 -12.23 8.83 -11.22
CA TRP A 41 -11.70 9.43 -10.00
C TRP A 41 -12.40 10.74 -9.67
N ARG A 42 -12.64 10.94 -8.37
CA ARG A 42 -13.25 12.16 -7.84
C ARG A 42 -12.28 12.85 -6.91
N ALA A 43 -11.93 14.10 -7.19
CA ALA A 43 -11.24 14.93 -6.22
C ALA A 43 -12.17 15.24 -5.05
N SER A 44 -11.60 15.62 -3.91
CA SER A 44 -12.43 16.07 -2.82
C SER A 44 -11.66 16.85 -1.77
N THR A 45 -12.35 17.87 -1.29
CA THR A 45 -12.43 18.29 0.12
C THR A 45 -13.89 18.40 0.59
N GLY A 46 -14.82 17.85 -0.20
CA GLY A 46 -16.28 17.98 -0.14
C GLY A 46 -17.02 17.44 -1.39
N ASP A 47 -16.45 16.44 -2.08
CA ASP A 47 -16.98 15.76 -3.28
C ASP A 47 -17.05 16.59 -4.58
N VAL A 48 -15.89 16.95 -5.14
CA VAL A 48 -15.78 17.74 -6.39
C VAL A 48 -15.21 16.90 -7.52
N GLN A 49 -15.85 16.90 -8.70
CA GLN A 49 -15.30 16.18 -9.85
C GLN A 49 -13.98 16.83 -10.32
N LEU A 50 -13.03 16.02 -10.81
CA LEU A 50 -11.69 16.48 -11.18
C LEU A 50 -11.66 17.58 -12.25
N ASP A 51 -12.63 17.57 -13.17
CA ASP A 51 -12.76 18.54 -14.26
C ASP A 51 -13.47 19.84 -13.85
N SER A 52 -13.87 19.96 -12.59
CA SER A 52 -14.47 21.18 -12.05
C SER A 52 -13.44 22.28 -11.86
N ASP A 53 -13.86 23.51 -12.14
CA ASP A 53 -13.09 24.72 -11.81
C ASP A 53 -12.82 24.89 -10.32
N ASP A 54 -13.51 24.16 -9.44
CA ASP A 54 -13.27 24.20 -8.00
C ASP A 54 -12.35 23.05 -7.50
N SER A 55 -11.85 22.19 -8.40
CA SER A 55 -10.94 21.10 -8.02
C SER A 55 -9.59 21.63 -7.53
N TRP A 56 -9.04 20.99 -6.50
CA TRP A 56 -7.73 21.32 -5.90
C TRP A 56 -6.62 20.33 -6.29
N ILE A 57 -6.99 19.28 -7.02
CA ILE A 57 -6.09 18.28 -7.56
C ILE A 57 -6.29 18.20 -9.06
N ASP A 58 -5.18 18.05 -9.76
CA ASP A 58 -5.18 17.60 -11.15
C ASP A 58 -4.80 16.13 -11.19
N ALA A 59 -5.37 15.41 -12.15
CA ALA A 59 -4.92 14.09 -12.51
C ALA A 59 -4.82 13.94 -14.02
N VAL A 60 -3.78 13.24 -14.48
CA VAL A 60 -3.57 12.92 -15.90
C VAL A 60 -3.15 11.47 -16.04
N VAL A 61 -3.47 10.87 -17.18
CA VAL A 61 -2.96 9.56 -17.57
C VAL A 61 -1.71 9.75 -18.40
N ASP A 62 -0.64 9.06 -18.05
CA ASP A 62 0.57 8.95 -18.85
C ASP A 62 1.07 7.51 -18.82
N ASN A 63 1.20 6.89 -20.00
CA ASN A 63 1.66 5.51 -20.17
C ASN A 63 0.94 4.49 -19.23
N GLY A 64 -0.39 4.60 -19.10
CA GLY A 64 -1.19 3.72 -18.25
C GLY A 64 -1.07 3.97 -16.74
N SER A 65 -0.33 5.01 -16.34
CA SER A 65 -0.23 5.43 -14.95
C SER A 65 -1.11 6.64 -14.67
N LEU A 66 -1.75 6.65 -13.51
CA LEU A 66 -2.41 7.82 -12.97
C LEU A 66 -1.39 8.73 -12.31
N ILE A 67 -1.31 9.97 -12.76
CA ILE A 67 -0.46 11.00 -12.17
C ILE A 67 -1.36 11.97 -11.43
N VAL A 68 -1.05 12.24 -10.17
CA VAL A 68 -1.83 13.11 -9.28
C VAL A 68 -0.92 14.19 -8.73
N ASN A 69 -1.36 15.44 -8.83
CA ASN A 69 -0.66 16.61 -8.29
C ASN A 69 -1.65 17.64 -7.75
N MET A 70 -1.17 18.54 -6.90
CA MET A 70 -1.98 19.70 -6.50
C MET A 70 -1.96 20.76 -7.61
N ASN A 71 -3.05 21.50 -7.73
CA ASN A 71 -3.14 22.65 -8.64
C ASN A 71 -3.14 23.98 -7.88
N ASP A 72 -3.07 25.09 -8.60
CA ASP A 72 -2.91 26.44 -8.04
C ASP A 72 -4.13 26.92 -7.22
N LYS A 73 -5.24 26.20 -7.29
CA LYS A 73 -6.46 26.44 -6.51
C LYS A 73 -6.43 25.77 -5.15
N ALA A 74 -5.46 24.90 -4.89
CA ALA A 74 -5.37 24.15 -3.64
C ALA A 74 -5.18 25.06 -2.42
N LYS A 75 -6.17 25.05 -1.51
CA LYS A 75 -6.20 25.88 -0.29
C LYS A 75 -5.99 25.09 1.01
N THR A 76 -5.99 23.76 0.95
CA THR A 76 -5.99 22.88 2.13
C THR A 76 -4.79 21.95 2.13
N PHE A 77 -4.43 21.49 3.33
CA PHE A 77 -3.25 20.70 3.63
C PHE A 77 -3.32 19.25 3.10
N TYR A 78 -4.52 18.72 2.80
CA TYR A 78 -4.75 17.31 2.46
C TYR A 78 -5.81 17.11 1.37
N PRO A 79 -5.63 17.64 0.15
CA PRO A 79 -6.55 17.27 -0.91
C PRO A 79 -6.37 15.78 -1.24
N TYR A 80 -7.46 15.14 -1.68
CA TYR A 80 -7.42 13.74 -2.07
C TYR A 80 -8.22 13.48 -3.34
N ILE A 81 -7.90 12.37 -4.00
CA ILE A 81 -8.75 11.74 -5.00
C ILE A 81 -9.26 10.41 -4.47
N LYS A 82 -10.46 10.02 -4.88
CA LYS A 82 -11.03 8.72 -4.54
C LYS A 82 -11.77 8.11 -5.72
N ILE A 83 -11.74 6.79 -5.76
CA ILE A 83 -12.75 5.98 -6.41
C ILE A 83 -13.74 5.52 -5.34
N ALA A 84 -15.02 5.54 -5.64
CA ALA A 84 -16.05 5.14 -4.69
C ALA A 84 -17.29 4.61 -5.40
N ASP A 85 -17.80 3.49 -4.91
CA ASP A 85 -19.12 2.98 -5.25
C ASP A 85 -19.83 2.60 -3.95
N ALA A 86 -20.56 3.56 -3.40
CA ALA A 86 -21.32 3.35 -2.16
C ALA A 86 -22.62 2.55 -2.38
N GLN A 87 -23.02 2.27 -3.62
CA GLN A 87 -24.24 1.52 -3.91
C GLN A 87 -23.96 0.02 -4.06
N GLN A 88 -22.88 -0.33 -4.74
CA GLN A 88 -22.52 -1.72 -5.04
C GLN A 88 -21.28 -2.19 -4.28
N GLY A 89 -20.50 -1.28 -3.70
CA GLY A 89 -19.13 -1.58 -3.28
C GLY A 89 -18.19 -1.62 -4.49
N LEU A 90 -16.90 -1.51 -4.22
CA LEU A 90 -15.83 -1.75 -5.19
C LEU A 90 -15.52 -3.24 -5.30
N PHE A 91 -15.43 -3.92 -4.15
CA PHE A 91 -15.22 -5.37 -4.02
C PHE A 91 -15.49 -5.80 -2.57
N GLU A 92 -15.62 -7.11 -2.34
CA GLU A 92 -15.68 -7.72 -1.00
C GLU A 92 -14.29 -8.26 -0.64
N ALA A 93 -13.70 -7.76 0.45
CA ALA A 93 -12.34 -8.15 0.85
C ALA A 93 -12.33 -9.46 1.65
N ALA A 94 -11.42 -10.38 1.31
CA ALA A 94 -11.13 -11.56 2.10
C ALA A 94 -9.91 -11.34 3.02
N GLU A 95 -9.76 -12.17 4.05
CA GLU A 95 -8.62 -12.07 4.98
C GLU A 95 -7.27 -12.39 4.32
N ASP A 96 -7.28 -13.17 3.24
CA ASP A 96 -6.10 -13.57 2.49
C ASP A 96 -5.80 -12.68 1.28
N ASP A 97 -6.66 -11.70 0.98
CA ASP A 97 -6.46 -10.79 -0.16
C ASP A 97 -5.14 -10.03 -0.08
N VAL A 98 -4.54 -9.86 -1.25
CA VAL A 98 -3.27 -9.14 -1.43
C VAL A 98 -3.53 -7.82 -2.14
N LEU A 99 -3.11 -6.72 -1.52
CA LEU A 99 -3.01 -5.42 -2.16
C LEU A 99 -1.68 -5.33 -2.90
N ASN A 100 -1.73 -5.13 -4.21
CA ASN A 100 -0.58 -4.82 -5.04
C ASN A 100 -0.58 -3.32 -5.36
N LEU A 101 0.52 -2.65 -5.05
CA LEU A 101 0.67 -1.21 -5.22
C LEU A 101 2.04 -0.89 -5.79
N LYS A 102 2.04 -0.22 -6.94
CA LYS A 102 3.22 0.41 -7.53
C LYS A 102 2.98 1.90 -7.66
N ALA A 103 3.66 2.67 -6.81
CA ALA A 103 3.55 4.11 -6.74
C ALA A 103 4.91 4.79 -6.54
N ASN A 104 5.07 5.98 -7.08
CA ASN A 104 6.23 6.83 -6.85
C ASN A 104 5.77 8.24 -6.49
N TYR A 105 6.20 8.72 -5.33
CA TYR A 105 5.94 10.08 -4.88
C TYR A 105 7.22 10.92 -4.90
N VAL A 106 7.16 12.05 -5.60
CA VAL A 106 8.24 13.03 -5.68
C VAL A 106 7.81 14.31 -4.98
N SER A 107 8.64 14.84 -4.09
CA SER A 107 8.41 16.13 -3.44
C SER A 107 8.85 17.30 -4.32
N ASP A 108 8.24 18.47 -4.10
CA ASP A 108 8.66 19.71 -4.73
C ASP A 108 9.85 20.30 -3.96
N THR A 109 11.06 19.89 -4.32
CA THR A 109 12.30 20.31 -3.65
C THR A 109 12.64 21.79 -3.83
N SER A 110 11.88 22.51 -4.67
CA SER A 110 12.00 23.98 -4.77
C SER A 110 11.38 24.71 -3.57
N LEU A 111 10.57 24.02 -2.76
CA LEU A 111 9.94 24.56 -1.57
C LEU A 111 10.73 24.24 -0.29
N ASP A 112 10.79 25.22 0.61
CA ASP A 112 11.44 25.13 1.94
C ASP A 112 10.80 24.09 2.88
N ASN A 113 9.55 23.71 2.62
CA ASN A 113 8.81 22.71 3.37
C ASN A 113 8.74 21.34 2.67
N SER A 114 9.56 21.11 1.63
CA SER A 114 9.63 19.83 0.90
C SER A 114 9.87 18.62 1.80
N TRP A 115 10.53 18.82 2.95
CA TRP A 115 10.74 17.80 3.98
C TRP A 115 9.44 17.29 4.63
N ALA A 116 8.34 18.05 4.57
CA ALA A 116 7.04 17.67 5.12
C ALA A 116 6.09 17.08 4.07
N HIS A 117 6.55 16.95 2.82
CA HIS A 117 5.72 16.42 1.74
C HIS A 117 5.52 14.92 1.93
N THR A 118 4.28 14.49 2.01
CA THR A 118 3.91 13.10 2.23
C THR A 118 2.71 12.70 1.38
N TRP A 119 2.42 11.41 1.30
CA TRP A 119 1.27 10.86 0.59
C TRP A 119 0.67 9.68 1.37
N GLY A 120 -0.46 9.17 0.91
CA GLY A 120 -1.05 7.99 1.53
C GLY A 120 -2.27 7.42 0.83
N VAL A 121 -2.68 6.26 1.33
CA VAL A 121 -3.81 5.45 0.89
C VAL A 121 -4.74 5.18 2.09
N VAL A 122 -6.03 5.42 1.90
CA VAL A 122 -7.08 5.07 2.86
C VAL A 122 -8.12 4.20 2.16
N ILE A 123 -8.45 3.07 2.77
CA ILE A 123 -9.49 2.16 2.31
C ILE A 123 -10.71 2.36 3.21
N THR A 124 -11.89 2.58 2.61
CA THR A 124 -13.15 2.78 3.34
C THR A 124 -14.01 1.54 3.18
N PHE A 125 -14.45 0.97 4.30
CA PHE A 125 -15.31 -0.20 4.37
C PHE A 125 -16.77 0.19 4.63
N ALA A 126 -17.71 -0.60 4.12
CA ALA A 126 -19.14 -0.47 4.39
C ALA A 126 -19.45 -0.70 5.88
N ALA A 127 -18.69 -1.59 6.54
CA ALA A 127 -18.72 -1.76 7.98
C ALA A 127 -18.66 -0.42 8.73
N GLN A 128 -19.43 -0.34 9.81
CA GLN A 128 -19.57 0.89 10.58
C GLN A 128 -19.01 0.75 11.99
N HIS A 129 -18.35 1.81 12.44
CA HIS A 129 -17.98 2.01 13.83
C HIS A 129 -18.46 3.40 14.25
N ASN A 130 -19.22 3.48 15.34
CA ASN A 130 -19.84 4.73 15.83
C ASN A 130 -20.71 5.47 14.80
N GLY A 131 -21.38 4.73 13.90
CA GLY A 131 -22.31 5.29 12.90
C GLY A 131 -21.65 5.90 11.66
N THR A 132 -20.35 5.69 11.48
CA THR A 132 -19.60 6.07 10.28
C THR A 132 -18.91 4.86 9.67
N ASN A 133 -18.71 4.88 8.36
CA ASN A 133 -17.88 3.89 7.67
C ASN A 133 -16.47 3.86 8.28
N ILE A 134 -15.90 2.65 8.38
CA ILE A 134 -14.54 2.49 8.90
C ILE A 134 -13.54 2.85 7.81
N GLU A 135 -12.63 3.78 8.13
CA GLU A 135 -11.51 4.17 7.28
C GLU A 135 -10.22 3.53 7.81
N ALA A 136 -9.58 2.68 7.01
CA ALA A 136 -8.28 2.07 7.32
C ALA A 136 -7.17 2.83 6.60
N ASN A 137 -6.34 3.55 7.37
CA ASN A 137 -5.12 4.18 6.85
C ASN A 137 -3.97 3.16 6.88
N ILE A 138 -3.74 2.51 5.74
CA ILE A 138 -2.80 1.39 5.59
C ILE A 138 -1.35 1.82 5.30
N ASN A 139 -1.03 3.09 5.49
CA ASN A 139 0.27 3.66 5.11
C ASN A 139 1.46 3.07 5.88
N LYS A 140 1.24 2.63 7.12
CA LYS A 140 2.31 1.96 7.89
C LYS A 140 2.75 0.66 7.23
N ALA A 141 1.79 -0.17 6.82
CA ALA A 141 2.06 -1.43 6.14
C ALA A 141 2.75 -1.19 4.79
N ILE A 142 2.28 -0.21 4.00
CA ILE A 142 2.91 0.18 2.72
C ILE A 142 4.34 0.66 2.96
N GLY A 143 4.55 1.60 3.90
CA GLY A 143 5.87 2.16 4.19
C GLY A 143 6.85 1.10 4.69
N ALA A 144 6.41 0.20 5.56
CA ALA A 144 7.21 -0.93 6.03
C ALA A 144 7.62 -1.87 4.88
N ALA A 145 6.68 -2.27 4.04
CA ALA A 145 6.95 -3.17 2.90
C ALA A 145 7.85 -2.51 1.83
N ALA A 146 7.68 -1.21 1.59
CA ALA A 146 8.48 -0.44 0.64
C ALA A 146 9.83 0.03 1.21
N ASN A 147 10.07 -0.15 2.51
CA ASN A 147 11.20 0.44 3.23
C ASN A 147 11.25 1.99 3.07
N ILE A 148 10.10 2.64 3.19
CA ILE A 148 9.93 4.10 3.18
C ILE A 148 9.48 4.54 4.58
N GLU A 149 10.10 5.60 5.09
CA GLU A 149 9.71 6.17 6.37
C GLU A 149 8.26 6.68 6.34
N VAL A 150 7.57 6.51 7.47
CA VAL A 150 6.21 7.00 7.69
C VAL A 150 6.24 8.04 8.80
N SER A 151 5.66 9.20 8.55
CA SER A 151 5.54 10.28 9.53
C SER A 151 4.70 9.88 10.74
N GLY A 152 4.83 10.61 11.85
CA GLY A 152 4.02 10.39 13.06
C GLY A 152 2.50 10.55 12.86
N SER A 153 2.06 11.16 11.75
CA SER A 153 0.66 11.25 11.34
C SER A 153 0.23 10.13 10.38
N ASN A 154 1.02 9.07 10.27
CA ASN A 154 0.79 7.92 9.38
C ASN A 154 0.71 8.31 7.89
N ASN A 155 1.54 9.25 7.42
CA ASN A 155 1.70 9.53 6.00
C ASN A 155 3.09 9.08 5.52
N ILE A 156 3.15 8.54 4.30
CA ILE A 156 4.36 8.00 3.68
C ILE A 156 5.21 9.16 3.14
N PHE A 157 6.52 9.16 3.41
CA PHE A 157 7.45 10.13 2.83
C PHE A 157 7.73 9.86 1.33
N PRO A 158 8.40 10.78 0.61
CA PRO A 158 8.73 10.59 -0.81
C PRO A 158 9.59 9.35 -1.06
N GLY A 159 9.31 8.67 -2.17
CA GLY A 159 9.94 7.39 -2.53
C GLY A 159 9.07 6.55 -3.45
N THR A 160 9.59 5.37 -3.80
CA THR A 160 8.91 4.38 -4.65
C THR A 160 8.43 3.22 -3.80
N ALA A 161 7.12 2.99 -3.78
CA ALA A 161 6.51 1.77 -3.30
C ALA A 161 6.26 0.82 -4.47
N ASP A 162 6.79 -0.39 -4.38
CA ASP A 162 6.52 -1.51 -5.28
C ASP A 162 6.31 -2.72 -4.37
N VAL A 163 5.06 -2.91 -3.93
CA VAL A 163 4.72 -3.76 -2.79
C VAL A 163 3.50 -4.63 -3.08
N SER A 164 3.53 -5.84 -2.52
CA SER A 164 2.39 -6.73 -2.38
C SER A 164 2.24 -7.04 -0.89
N ILE A 165 1.13 -6.63 -0.28
CA ILE A 165 0.89 -6.80 1.17
C ILE A 165 -0.46 -7.47 1.41
N ASN A 166 -0.55 -8.30 2.45
CA ASN A 166 -1.83 -8.82 2.89
C ASN A 166 -2.72 -7.66 3.39
N LEU A 167 -3.91 -7.53 2.80
CA LEU A 167 -4.81 -6.41 3.05
C LEU A 167 -5.35 -6.45 4.48
N ALA A 168 -5.76 -7.63 4.98
CA ALA A 168 -6.33 -7.75 6.30
C ALA A 168 -5.32 -7.44 7.41
N ASP A 169 -4.08 -7.89 7.28
CA ASP A 169 -2.98 -7.54 8.20
C ASP A 169 -2.72 -6.03 8.20
N ALA A 170 -2.71 -5.40 7.02
CA ALA A 170 -2.58 -3.95 6.89
C ALA A 170 -3.74 -3.20 7.57
N VAL A 171 -4.98 -3.69 7.40
CA VAL A 171 -6.17 -3.14 8.07
C VAL A 171 -6.08 -3.32 9.58
N LYS A 172 -5.65 -4.49 10.05
CA LYS A 172 -5.50 -4.82 11.48
C LYS A 172 -4.51 -3.91 12.20
N GLU A 173 -3.45 -3.48 11.51
CA GLU A 173 -2.53 -2.47 12.05
C GLU A 173 -3.12 -1.06 12.03
N ALA A 174 -3.98 -0.76 11.05
CA ALA A 174 -4.55 0.56 10.83
C ALA A 174 -5.73 0.91 11.75
N VAL A 175 -6.46 -0.08 12.26
CA VAL A 175 -7.68 0.12 13.05
C VAL A 175 -7.62 -0.61 14.40
N ASP A 176 -8.46 -0.22 15.36
CA ASP A 176 -8.58 -0.97 16.61
C ASP A 176 -9.32 -2.31 16.42
N LYS A 177 -9.21 -3.20 17.42
CA LYS A 177 -9.82 -4.53 17.35
C LYS A 177 -11.33 -4.51 17.10
N THR A 178 -12.06 -3.54 17.65
CA THR A 178 -13.52 -3.47 17.48
C THR A 178 -13.86 -3.14 16.03
N ALA A 179 -13.13 -2.20 15.42
CA ALA A 179 -13.27 -1.87 14.02
C ALA A 179 -12.86 -3.05 13.11
N TYR A 180 -11.75 -3.74 13.43
CA TYR A 180 -11.33 -4.94 12.69
C TYR A 180 -12.40 -6.03 12.73
N ASP A 181 -12.93 -6.35 13.91
CA ASP A 181 -13.96 -7.37 14.08
C ASP A 181 -15.28 -6.97 13.37
N ALA A 182 -15.58 -5.68 13.22
CA ALA A 182 -16.73 -5.22 12.44
C ALA A 182 -16.55 -5.38 10.92
N ILE A 183 -15.31 -5.52 10.44
CA ILE A 183 -15.00 -5.76 9.03
C ILE A 183 -14.94 -7.27 8.78
N TYR A 184 -14.07 -7.99 9.50
CA TYR A 184 -13.71 -9.40 9.21
C TYR A 184 -14.24 -10.40 10.24
N GLY A 185 -14.81 -9.93 11.36
CA GLY A 185 -15.35 -10.81 12.39
C GLY A 185 -16.69 -11.46 12.01
N GLU A 186 -17.22 -12.27 12.91
CA GLU A 186 -18.52 -12.93 12.70
C GLU A 186 -19.64 -11.90 12.49
N GLY A 187 -20.25 -11.92 11.30
CA GLY A 187 -21.28 -10.96 10.91
C GLY A 187 -20.77 -9.58 10.52
N GLY A 188 -19.46 -9.42 10.28
CA GLY A 188 -18.85 -8.21 9.75
C GLY A 188 -19.23 -7.93 8.29
N ASP A 189 -18.83 -6.75 7.80
CA ASP A 189 -19.06 -6.31 6.42
C ASP A 189 -17.74 -5.85 5.77
N PRO A 190 -17.03 -6.76 5.07
CA PRO A 190 -15.76 -6.46 4.46
C PRO A 190 -15.88 -5.77 3.08
N THR A 191 -17.07 -5.30 2.71
CA THR A 191 -17.28 -4.57 1.45
C THR A 191 -16.47 -3.28 1.46
N VAL A 192 -15.53 -3.13 0.52
CA VAL A 192 -14.81 -1.87 0.32
C VAL A 192 -15.67 -0.95 -0.53
N VAL A 193 -15.93 0.27 -0.08
CA VAL A 193 -16.79 1.24 -0.77
C VAL A 193 -16.03 2.43 -1.35
N ALA A 194 -14.79 2.66 -0.90
CA ALA A 194 -13.92 3.66 -1.48
C ALA A 194 -12.43 3.35 -1.26
N ILE A 195 -11.60 3.77 -2.22
CA ILE A 195 -10.15 3.87 -2.05
C ILE A 195 -9.76 5.33 -2.30
N ARG A 196 -9.06 5.93 -1.34
CA ARG A 196 -8.64 7.33 -1.34
C ARG A 196 -7.11 7.42 -1.41
N LEU A 197 -6.62 8.25 -2.32
CA LEU A 197 -5.22 8.64 -2.43
C LEU A 197 -5.10 10.12 -2.08
N TYR A 198 -4.20 10.47 -1.18
CA TYR A 198 -4.00 11.86 -0.78
C TYR A 198 -2.53 12.26 -0.84
N ILE A 199 -2.33 13.55 -1.05
CA ILE A 199 -1.03 14.20 -1.02
C ILE A 199 -1.10 15.29 0.06
N SER A 200 -0.03 15.43 0.82
CA SER A 200 0.11 16.42 1.88
C SER A 200 1.38 17.21 1.69
N THR A 201 1.27 18.44 1.25
CA THR A 201 2.42 19.35 1.04
C THR A 201 2.35 20.59 1.92
N GLY A 202 1.25 20.81 2.64
CA GLY A 202 1.01 21.94 3.52
C GLY A 202 0.87 23.33 2.88
N LYS A 203 1.26 23.50 1.62
CA LYS A 203 0.94 24.63 0.74
C LYS A 203 0.99 24.16 -0.71
N TYR A 204 0.51 24.98 -1.64
CA TYR A 204 0.59 24.67 -3.06
C TYR A 204 2.03 24.31 -3.48
N ALA A 205 2.17 23.15 -4.14
CA ALA A 205 3.43 22.54 -4.53
C ALA A 205 3.32 21.95 -5.94
N PRO A 206 3.53 22.75 -7.00
CA PRO A 206 3.26 22.36 -8.38
C PRO A 206 4.12 21.19 -8.87
N ASN A 207 5.32 21.00 -8.31
CA ASN A 207 6.20 19.91 -8.73
C ASN A 207 6.07 18.66 -7.86
N ALA A 208 5.21 18.68 -6.83
CA ALA A 208 4.93 17.51 -6.02
C ALA A 208 3.95 16.60 -6.78
N LYS A 209 4.32 15.33 -6.95
CA LYS A 209 3.60 14.42 -7.85
C LYS A 209 3.60 13.00 -7.30
N LEU A 210 2.41 12.41 -7.21
CA LEU A 210 2.20 10.99 -6.98
C LEU A 210 1.90 10.33 -8.32
N THR A 211 2.66 9.30 -8.69
CA THR A 211 2.41 8.48 -9.87
C THR A 211 2.02 7.09 -9.41
N ILE A 212 0.86 6.60 -9.82
CA ILE A 212 0.39 5.23 -9.54
C ILE A 212 0.35 4.47 -10.86
N SER A 213 1.15 3.42 -10.96
CA SER A 213 1.22 2.54 -12.13
C SER A 213 0.57 1.18 -11.89
N GLU A 214 0.27 0.85 -10.64
CA GLU A 214 -0.47 -0.35 -10.26
C GLU A 214 -1.22 -0.11 -8.95
N LEU A 215 -2.49 -0.50 -8.92
CA LEU A 215 -3.32 -0.57 -7.72
C LEU A 215 -4.38 -1.63 -7.95
N SER A 216 -4.16 -2.82 -7.40
CA SER A 216 -5.05 -3.96 -7.57
C SER A 216 -5.18 -4.76 -6.28
N ILE A 217 -6.27 -5.52 -6.19
CA ILE A 217 -6.48 -6.56 -5.19
C ILE A 217 -6.57 -7.88 -5.91
N THR A 218 -5.77 -8.83 -5.45
CA THR A 218 -5.78 -10.21 -5.94
C THR A 218 -6.09 -11.16 -4.79
N ASP A 219 -6.64 -12.33 -5.12
CA ASP A 219 -6.65 -13.45 -4.17
C ASP A 219 -5.22 -13.80 -3.76
N SER A 220 -5.03 -14.36 -2.57
CA SER A 220 -3.77 -15.02 -2.27
C SER A 220 -3.56 -16.13 -3.30
N GLU A 221 -2.35 -16.25 -3.87
CA GLU A 221 -2.02 -17.51 -4.52
C GLU A 221 -2.15 -18.59 -3.45
N GLU A 222 -3.00 -19.60 -3.66
CA GLU A 222 -2.85 -20.85 -2.93
C GLU A 222 -1.42 -21.33 -3.22
N GLU A 223 -0.49 -21.03 -2.31
CA GLU A 223 0.79 -21.71 -2.25
C GLU A 223 0.45 -23.19 -2.07
N ASN A 224 0.43 -23.91 -3.18
CA ASN A 224 0.43 -25.36 -3.21
C ASN A 224 1.55 -25.78 -2.24
N SER A 225 1.17 -26.30 -1.08
CA SER A 225 2.06 -26.68 0.03
C SER A 225 3.04 -27.74 -0.43
N GLY A 226 4.11 -27.28 -1.08
CA GLY A 226 5.21 -28.06 -1.60
C GLY A 226 6.39 -27.88 -0.66
N SER A 227 6.35 -28.61 0.45
CA SER A 227 7.45 -28.90 1.37
C SER A 227 8.81 -28.32 0.94
N VAL A 228 9.24 -27.25 1.61
CA VAL A 228 10.60 -26.70 1.54
C VAL A 228 11.60 -27.83 1.78
N SER A 229 12.11 -28.40 0.68
CA SER A 229 13.20 -29.35 0.71
C SER A 229 14.47 -28.56 0.48
N ASN A 230 15.20 -28.33 1.57
CA ASN A 230 16.59 -27.90 1.54
C ASN A 230 17.38 -28.76 0.54
N VAL A 231 17.83 -28.16 -0.56
CA VAL A 231 18.91 -28.72 -1.36
C VAL A 231 20.03 -27.69 -1.39
N VAL A 232 20.94 -27.89 -0.44
CA VAL A 232 22.32 -27.42 -0.46
C VAL A 232 22.97 -27.93 -1.75
N SER A 233 23.44 -27.02 -2.60
CA SER A 233 24.31 -27.37 -3.72
C SER A 233 25.76 -27.03 -3.35
N GLU A 234 26.50 -28.05 -2.91
CA GLU A 234 27.95 -28.02 -2.71
C GLU A 234 28.72 -28.39 -3.99
N ASN A 235 29.85 -27.69 -4.17
CA ASN A 235 31.18 -28.16 -4.66
C ASN A 235 31.53 -28.17 -6.18
N PRO A 236 32.83 -28.18 -6.60
CA PRO A 236 34.10 -28.07 -5.82
C PRO A 236 35.29 -27.24 -6.40
N THR A 237 36.27 -26.95 -5.50
CA THR A 237 37.76 -26.76 -5.67
C THR A 237 38.31 -25.56 -6.46
N SER A 238 39.43 -24.87 -6.11
CA SER A 238 40.70 -25.35 -5.50
C SER A 238 41.54 -24.24 -4.81
N SER A 239 42.10 -24.60 -3.63
CA SER A 239 43.50 -24.40 -3.14
C SER A 239 44.22 -23.05 -3.29
N THR A 240 44.51 -22.36 -2.18
CA THR A 240 45.87 -22.24 -1.58
C THR A 240 45.83 -21.53 -0.21
N ALA A 241 46.45 -22.15 0.81
CA ALA A 241 46.96 -21.51 2.03
C ALA A 241 48.51 -21.51 1.92
N PRO A 242 49.34 -20.80 2.74
CA PRO A 242 49.27 -20.90 4.21
C PRO A 242 49.83 -19.73 5.07
N VAL A 243 49.74 -19.95 6.40
CA VAL A 243 50.63 -19.54 7.53
C VAL A 243 50.33 -18.27 8.36
N SER A 244 49.76 -18.50 9.56
CA SER A 244 50.19 -18.11 10.94
C SER A 244 50.45 -16.62 11.27
N SER A 245 50.27 -16.10 12.49
CA SER A 245 49.92 -16.62 13.83
C SER A 245 49.76 -15.43 14.81
N LYS A 246 49.25 -15.73 16.02
CA LYS A 246 49.41 -15.01 17.31
C LYS A 246 48.45 -13.87 17.66
N ALA A 247 47.50 -14.22 18.54
CA ALA A 247 47.11 -13.40 19.69
C ALA A 247 48.31 -13.22 20.67
N PRO A 248 48.29 -12.25 21.60
CA PRO A 248 47.50 -12.41 22.83
C PRO A 248 46.91 -11.13 23.47
N SER A 249 45.77 -11.35 24.14
CA SER A 249 45.23 -10.77 25.40
C SER A 249 45.80 -9.49 26.01
N ASN A 250 44.93 -8.58 26.49
CA ASN A 250 44.63 -8.46 27.93
C ASN A 250 43.53 -7.42 28.30
N SER A 251 42.76 -7.79 29.34
CA SER A 251 42.20 -6.98 30.48
C SER A 251 41.40 -5.70 30.16
N SER A 252 40.27 -5.33 30.77
CA SER A 252 39.54 -5.61 32.03
C SER A 252 38.51 -4.44 32.14
N THR A 253 37.24 -4.51 32.57
CA THR A 253 36.68 -4.56 33.95
C THR A 253 35.22 -4.03 33.86
N LYS A 254 34.36 -4.49 34.77
CA LYS A 254 32.95 -4.09 35.11
C LYS A 254 32.78 -2.56 35.33
N THR A 255 31.61 -1.89 35.32
CA THR A 255 30.43 -2.01 36.22
C THR A 255 29.34 -0.94 35.89
N SER A 256 28.05 -1.29 36.06
CA SER A 256 26.81 -0.54 36.45
C SER A 256 26.40 0.87 35.93
N SER A 257 25.14 0.91 35.43
CA SER A 257 24.03 1.88 35.63
C SER A 257 24.21 3.39 35.38
N THR A 258 23.35 3.97 34.54
CA THR A 258 22.30 4.93 34.96
C THR A 258 21.36 5.30 33.81
N GLN A 259 20.08 5.35 34.18
CA GLN A 259 18.92 5.85 33.48
C GLN A 259 18.99 7.40 33.39
N VAL A 260 18.58 7.97 32.25
CA VAL A 260 18.24 9.39 32.15
C VAL A 260 16.83 9.51 31.59
N ASP A 261 15.97 9.92 32.51
CA ASP A 261 14.63 10.46 32.34
C ASP A 261 14.79 11.97 32.16
N THR A 262 14.28 12.51 31.05
CA THR A 262 14.03 13.96 30.91
C THR A 262 12.63 14.13 30.39
N GLY A 263 11.73 14.41 31.33
CA GLY A 263 10.33 14.69 31.09
C GLY A 263 10.07 15.90 30.19
N GLU A 264 8.95 15.76 29.49
CA GLU A 264 7.88 16.75 29.31
C GLU A 264 8.22 18.11 28.69
N ASN A 265 7.74 18.29 27.45
CA ASN A 265 6.89 19.44 27.16
C ASN A 265 5.68 18.98 26.32
N ILE A 266 4.59 18.65 27.01
CA ILE A 266 3.28 18.40 26.42
C ILE A 266 2.65 19.77 26.19
N ILE A 267 2.59 20.23 24.93
CA ILE A 267 1.71 21.33 24.55
C ILE A 267 0.34 20.71 24.20
N PRO A 268 -0.75 21.05 24.90
CA PRO A 268 -2.08 20.59 24.52
C PRO A 268 -2.53 21.30 23.24
N VAL A 269 -2.73 20.54 22.16
CA VAL A 269 -3.46 21.03 20.98
C VAL A 269 -4.94 21.04 21.33
N ILE A 270 -5.46 22.20 21.71
CA ILE A 270 -6.89 22.45 21.83
C ILE A 270 -7.45 22.55 20.40
N GLY A 271 -8.02 21.44 19.92
CA GLY A 271 -8.83 21.45 18.70
C GLY A 271 -10.12 22.21 18.95
N ILE A 272 -10.26 23.39 18.34
CA ILE A 272 -11.52 24.14 18.34
C ILE A 272 -12.48 23.41 17.39
N ALA A 273 -13.44 22.69 17.95
CA ALA A 273 -14.56 22.12 17.20
C ALA A 273 -15.50 23.27 16.78
N ALA A 274 -15.46 23.65 15.50
CA ALA A 274 -16.49 24.48 14.89
C ALA A 274 -17.63 23.55 14.40
N LEU A 275 -18.66 23.41 15.23
CA LEU A 275 -19.89 22.71 14.89
C LEU A 275 -20.70 23.56 13.89
N ALA A 276 -20.60 23.27 12.61
CA ALA A 276 -21.47 23.87 11.60
C ALA A 276 -22.80 23.11 11.58
N ALA A 277 -23.84 23.71 12.17
CA ALA A 277 -25.21 23.23 12.08
C ALA A 277 -25.76 23.46 10.66
N THR A 278 -26.02 22.38 9.91
CA THR A 278 -26.74 22.44 8.64
C THR A 278 -28.24 22.37 8.90
N ALA A 279 -28.94 23.47 8.60
CA ALA A 279 -30.39 23.54 8.63
C ALA A 279 -30.98 22.70 7.48
N VAL A 280 -31.69 21.62 7.81
CA VAL A 280 -32.48 20.83 6.87
C VAL A 280 -33.65 21.69 6.39
N SER A 281 -33.57 22.24 5.18
CA SER A 281 -34.73 22.84 4.52
C SER A 281 -35.51 21.74 3.81
N ALA A 282 -36.64 21.33 4.40
CA ALA A 282 -37.59 20.43 3.77
C ALA A 282 -38.23 21.11 2.55
N VAL A 283 -38.02 20.56 1.36
CA VAL A 283 -38.78 20.94 0.16
C VAL A 283 -40.10 20.17 0.16
N ALA A 284 -41.20 20.88 0.44
CA ALA A 284 -42.55 20.35 0.30
C ALA A 284 -42.95 20.32 -1.18
N VAL A 285 -43.00 19.13 -1.79
CA VAL A 285 -43.58 18.94 -3.13
C VAL A 285 -45.10 18.88 -3.02
N SER A 286 -45.78 20.01 -3.23
CA SER A 286 -47.23 20.03 -3.43
C SER A 286 -47.56 19.56 -4.85
N ARG A 287 -48.04 18.32 -4.99
CA ARG A 287 -48.65 17.84 -6.24
C ARG A 287 -50.03 18.48 -6.39
N LYS A 288 -50.13 19.49 -7.25
CA LYS A 288 -51.42 20.03 -7.70
C LYS A 288 -52.08 19.04 -8.67
N LYS A 289 -53.06 18.26 -8.19
CA LYS A 289 -54.05 17.57 -9.04
C LYS A 289 -55.24 18.50 -9.24
N VAL A 290 -55.54 18.93 -10.48
CA VAL A 290 -56.90 19.26 -10.95
C VAL A 290 -56.89 19.10 -12.48
N LYS A 291 -57.52 18.07 -13.07
CA LYS A 291 -58.95 17.85 -13.37
C LYS A 291 -59.39 18.59 -14.64
#